data_AF-A0A4R7CV91-F1
#
_entry.id   AF-A0A4R7CV91-F1
#
_cell.length_a   1.000
_cell.length_b   1.000
_cell.length_c   1.000
_cell.angle_alpha   90.00
_cell.angle_beta   90.00
_cell.angle_gamma   90.00
#
_symmetry.space_group_name_H-M   'P 1'
#
loop_
_entity.id
_entity.type
_entity.pdbx_description
1 polymer ?
#
loop_
_entity_poly.entity_id
_entity_poly.type
_entity_poly.pdbx_seq_one_letter_code
_entity_poly.pdbx_strand_id
1 'polypeptide(L)'
;MDTVSIVLFNAAITSIVHLAFRSYFTGYLQKKAENQASKEDIAELTSKVEQAKSSFQKNLEIFKSEVNLQANLRGSHRGEEKNALIDFHGKLNDWIQRLFAIDIHQAKLMTSIEIQQLRREIDSFPHLSVALSKVRLLVLDTEIVQESRNILQIAVDYKSQVEKVLMGLQFAVDEKNNLYQQSLRYEPKDFSTDLHPEFERLGLETDRMIKKINALCDDYWQQGRIVFFLPVRDMDNQYVDKVKKYLSRA
;
A
#
# COMPACT_ATOMS: atom_id res chain seq x y z
N MET A 1 -11.81 -39.33 113.76
CA MET A 1 -12.46 -39.43 112.44
C MET A 1 -12.56 -40.90 112.11
N ASP A 2 -13.77 -41.42 111.96
CA ASP A 2 -13.97 -42.81 111.56
C ASP A 2 -13.38 -43.01 110.15
N THR A 3 -12.73 -44.15 109.94
CA THR A 3 -12.09 -44.53 108.67
C THR A 3 -13.02 -44.37 107.47
N VAL A 4 -14.33 -44.56 107.67
CA VAL A 4 -15.39 -44.37 106.66
C VAL A 4 -15.48 -42.92 106.17
N SER A 5 -15.38 -41.93 107.06
CA SER A 5 -15.48 -40.50 106.72
C SER A 5 -14.27 -40.02 105.90
N ILE A 6 -13.08 -40.56 106.18
CA ILE A 6 -11.86 -40.27 105.43
C ILE A 6 -11.95 -40.84 103.99
N VAL A 7 -12.50 -42.05 103.84
CA VAL A 7 -12.72 -42.68 102.53
C VAL A 7 -13.72 -41.89 101.69
N LEU A 8 -14.85 -41.46 102.26
CA LEU A 8 -15.86 -40.65 101.56
C LEU A 8 -15.33 -39.29 101.13
N PHE A 9 -14.54 -38.62 101.97
CA PHE A 9 -13.90 -37.34 101.64
C PHE A 9 -12.91 -37.49 100.47
N ASN A 10 -12.07 -38.53 100.50
CA ASN A 10 -11.14 -38.83 99.40
C ASN A 10 -11.88 -39.20 98.09
N ALA A 11 -13.01 -39.91 98.18
CA ALA A 11 -13.85 -40.23 97.02
C ALA A 11 -14.51 -38.98 96.42
N ALA A 12 -14.95 -38.03 97.25
CA ALA A 12 -15.50 -36.76 96.79
C ALA A 12 -14.43 -35.90 96.09
N ILE A 13 -13.23 -35.78 96.68
CA ILE A 13 -12.11 -35.05 96.06
C ILE A 13 -11.71 -35.68 94.72
N THR A 14 -11.55 -37.00 94.65
CA THR A 14 -11.22 -37.68 93.39
C THR A 14 -12.30 -37.50 92.33
N SER A 15 -13.58 -37.49 92.70
CA SER A 15 -14.69 -37.20 91.77
C SER A 15 -14.66 -35.77 91.22
N ILE A 16 -14.37 -34.78 92.07
CA ILE A 16 -14.23 -33.37 91.67
C ILE A 16 -13.02 -33.18 90.76
N VAL A 17 -11.87 -33.77 91.11
CA VAL A 17 -10.66 -33.73 90.28
C VAL A 17 -10.91 -34.42 88.94
N HIS A 18 -11.63 -35.54 88.93
CA HIS A 18 -11.98 -36.25 87.69
C HIS A 18 -12.91 -35.41 86.79
N LEU A 19 -13.91 -34.74 87.35
CA LEU A 19 -14.80 -33.84 86.62
C LEU A 19 -14.06 -32.61 86.08
N ALA A 20 -13.19 -32.00 86.88
CA ALA A 20 -12.37 -30.86 86.47
C ALA A 20 -11.39 -31.25 85.35
N PHE A 21 -10.75 -32.42 85.47
CA PHE A 21 -9.85 -32.95 84.44
C PHE A 21 -10.58 -33.25 83.14
N ARG A 22 -11.77 -33.86 83.22
CA ARG A 22 -12.60 -34.15 82.04
C ARG A 22 -13.00 -32.86 81.32
N SER A 23 -13.50 -31.86 82.05
CA SER A 23 -13.89 -30.55 81.50
C SER A 23 -12.71 -29.82 80.83
N TYR A 24 -11.56 -29.76 81.52
CA TYR A 24 -10.35 -29.13 80.99
C TYR A 24 -9.82 -29.84 79.74
N PHE A 25 -9.79 -31.17 79.77
CA PHE A 25 -9.32 -31.99 78.65
C PHE A 25 -10.24 -31.84 77.43
N THR A 26 -11.56 -31.85 77.61
CA THR A 26 -12.51 -31.61 76.51
C THR A 26 -12.37 -30.20 75.94
N GLY A 27 -12.23 -29.17 76.78
CA GLY A 27 -12.03 -27.79 76.32
C GLY A 27 -10.71 -27.59 75.57
N TYR A 28 -9.64 -28.27 76.02
CA TYR A 28 -8.35 -28.26 75.34
C TYR A 28 -8.40 -28.96 73.98
N LEU A 29 -9.02 -30.13 73.89
CA LEU A 29 -9.20 -30.85 72.62
C LEU A 29 -10.05 -30.05 71.64
N GLN A 30 -11.11 -29.40 72.10
CA GLN A 30 -11.96 -28.56 71.26
C GLN A 30 -11.19 -27.36 70.69
N LYS A 31 -10.47 -26.60 71.53
CA LYS A 31 -9.60 -25.51 71.06
C LYS A 31 -8.51 -25.99 70.10
N LYS A 32 -7.93 -27.16 70.35
CA LYS A 32 -6.92 -27.75 69.46
C LYS A 32 -7.53 -28.09 68.09
N ALA A 33 -8.73 -28.66 68.07
CA ALA A 33 -9.47 -28.96 66.84
C ALA A 33 -9.87 -27.68 66.08
N GLU A 34 -10.38 -26.66 66.77
CA GLU A 34 -10.72 -25.35 66.19
C GLU A 34 -9.50 -24.66 65.57
N ASN A 35 -8.35 -24.69 66.26
CA ASN A 35 -7.10 -24.14 65.74
C ASN A 35 -6.57 -24.92 64.54
N GLN A 36 -6.82 -26.23 64.48
CA GLN A 36 -6.41 -27.06 63.34
C GLN A 36 -7.30 -26.78 62.12
N ALA A 37 -8.63 -26.75 62.30
CA ALA A 37 -9.57 -26.38 61.25
C ALA A 37 -9.28 -24.97 60.68
N SER A 38 -9.03 -23.99 61.55
CA SER A 38 -8.67 -22.62 61.12
C SER A 38 -7.38 -22.56 60.30
N LYS A 39 -6.40 -23.43 60.60
CA LYS A 39 -5.17 -23.52 59.81
C LYS A 39 -5.41 -24.13 58.43
N GLU A 40 -6.27 -25.15 58.36
CA GLU A 40 -6.67 -25.78 57.10
C GLU A 40 -7.43 -24.78 56.21
N ASP A 41 -8.35 -24.00 56.77
CA ASP A 41 -9.08 -22.93 56.06
C ASP A 41 -8.14 -21.86 55.49
N ILE A 42 -7.16 -21.40 56.29
CA ILE A 42 -6.15 -20.43 55.82
C ILE A 42 -5.31 -21.02 54.69
N ALA A 43 -4.93 -22.29 54.79
CA ALA A 43 -4.18 -22.99 53.74
C ALA A 43 -4.99 -23.10 52.44
N GLU A 44 -6.28 -23.45 52.54
CA GLU A 44 -7.17 -23.50 51.39
C GLU A 44 -7.35 -22.11 50.76
N LEU A 45 -7.56 -21.08 51.58
CA LEU A 45 -7.74 -19.71 51.10
C LEU A 45 -6.47 -19.19 50.40
N THR A 46 -5.30 -19.48 50.97
CA THR A 46 -4.00 -19.16 50.36
C THR A 46 -3.83 -19.89 49.02
N SER A 47 -4.19 -21.17 48.96
CA SER A 47 -4.16 -21.95 47.73
C SER A 47 -5.06 -21.36 46.64
N LYS A 48 -6.29 -20.95 46.99
CA LYS A 48 -7.21 -20.26 46.07
C LYS A 48 -6.65 -18.93 45.57
N VAL A 49 -6.01 -18.14 46.45
CA VAL A 49 -5.38 -16.87 46.07
C VAL A 49 -4.21 -17.09 45.13
N GLU A 50 -3.34 -18.06 45.40
CA GLU A 50 -2.22 -18.39 44.51
C GLU A 50 -2.70 -18.97 43.17
N GLN A 51 -3.75 -19.78 43.18
CA GLN A 51 -4.38 -20.27 41.94
C GLN A 51 -4.98 -19.12 41.13
N ALA A 52 -5.67 -18.17 41.77
CA ALA A 52 -6.21 -16.99 41.12
C ALA A 52 -5.10 -16.10 40.55
N LYS A 53 -4.01 -15.89 41.29
CA LYS A 53 -2.85 -15.11 40.85
C LYS A 53 -2.14 -15.77 39.67
N SER A 54 -1.91 -17.08 39.74
CA SER A 54 -1.33 -17.87 38.64
C SER A 54 -2.21 -17.82 37.39
N SER A 55 -3.53 -17.98 37.55
CA SER A 55 -4.49 -17.84 36.45
C SER A 55 -4.49 -16.44 35.85
N PHE A 56 -4.40 -15.41 36.69
CA PHE A 56 -4.32 -14.02 36.24
C PHE A 56 -3.03 -13.74 35.48
N GLN A 57 -1.88 -14.21 35.98
CA GLN A 57 -0.59 -14.09 35.29
C GLN A 57 -0.63 -14.77 33.92
N LYS A 58 -1.16 -15.99 33.86
CA LYS A 58 -1.33 -16.73 32.60
C LYS A 58 -2.22 -15.98 31.61
N ASN A 59 -3.37 -15.48 32.06
CA ASN A 59 -4.29 -14.74 31.20
C ASN A 59 -3.67 -13.41 30.73
N LEU A 60 -2.90 -12.74 31.58
CA LEU A 60 -2.18 -11.52 31.23
C LEU A 60 -1.10 -11.77 30.18
N GLU A 61 -0.36 -12.88 30.27
CA GLU A 61 0.62 -13.25 29.25
C GLU A 61 -0.03 -13.56 27.90
N ILE A 62 -1.14 -14.30 27.91
CA ILE A 62 -1.92 -14.58 26.69
C ILE A 62 -2.40 -13.27 26.07
N PHE A 63 -3.00 -12.40 26.87
CA PHE A 63 -3.50 -11.11 26.39
C PHE A 63 -2.39 -10.22 25.82
N LYS A 64 -1.24 -10.14 26.50
CA LYS A 64 -0.06 -9.41 25.98
C LYS A 64 0.42 -9.97 24.65
N SER A 65 0.48 -11.30 24.53
CA SER A 65 0.88 -11.97 23.29
C SER A 65 -0.08 -11.64 22.15
N GLU A 66 -1.39 -11.68 22.41
CA GLU A 66 -2.41 -11.37 21.41
C GLU A 66 -2.38 -9.91 20.96
N VAL A 67 -2.25 -8.97 21.90
CA VAL A 67 -2.09 -7.54 21.59
C VAL A 67 -0.83 -7.30 20.75
N ASN A 68 0.29 -7.93 21.11
CA ASN A 68 1.53 -7.82 20.33
C ASN A 68 1.38 -8.39 18.92
N LEU A 69 0.72 -9.54 18.78
CA LEU A 69 0.43 -10.13 17.47
C LEU A 69 -0.43 -9.19 16.62
N GLN A 70 -1.52 -8.64 17.18
CA GLN A 70 -2.37 -7.71 16.46
C GLN A 70 -1.65 -6.42 16.08
N ALA A 71 -0.82 -5.88 16.98
CA ALA A 71 -0.01 -4.70 16.71
C ALA A 71 0.98 -4.95 15.55
N ASN A 72 1.65 -6.11 15.55
CA ASN A 72 2.57 -6.51 14.49
C ASN A 72 1.86 -6.68 13.14
N LEU A 73 0.69 -7.35 13.13
CA LEU A 73 -0.10 -7.51 11.92
C LEU A 73 -0.57 -6.16 11.35
N ARG A 74 -1.06 -5.27 12.21
CA ARG A 74 -1.46 -3.91 11.80
C ARG A 74 -0.28 -3.11 11.27
N GLY A 75 0.88 -3.17 11.95
CA GLY A 75 2.10 -2.52 11.51
C GLY A 75 2.58 -3.04 10.15
N SER A 76 2.55 -4.36 9.95
CA SER A 76 2.92 -5.00 8.69
C SER A 76 1.97 -4.62 7.56
N HIS A 77 0.65 -4.74 7.76
CA HIS A 77 -0.36 -4.35 6.77
C HIS A 77 -0.18 -2.90 6.32
N ARG A 78 0.06 -2.02 7.30
CA ARG A 78 0.27 -0.60 7.03
C ARG A 78 1.58 -0.30 6.31
N GLY A 79 2.63 -1.07 6.58
CA GLY A 79 3.87 -1.03 5.80
C GLY A 79 3.61 -1.34 4.33
N GLU A 80 2.85 -2.41 4.07
CA GLU A 80 2.47 -2.83 2.72
C GLU A 80 1.57 -1.80 2.00
N GLU A 81 0.60 -1.20 2.70
CA GLU A 81 -0.21 -0.10 2.17
C GLU A 81 0.65 1.07 1.69
N LYS A 82 1.56 1.54 2.55
CA LYS A 82 2.48 2.64 2.23
C LYS A 82 3.35 2.28 1.04
N ASN A 83 3.90 1.07 1.02
CA ASN A 83 4.73 0.58 -0.09
C ASN A 83 3.93 0.53 -1.40
N ALA A 84 2.67 0.10 -1.38
CA ALA A 84 1.81 0.05 -2.56
C ALA A 84 1.57 1.45 -3.15
N LEU A 85 1.26 2.44 -2.30
CA LEU A 85 1.05 3.82 -2.74
C LEU A 85 2.33 4.45 -3.31
N ILE A 86 3.47 4.21 -2.67
CA ILE A 86 4.77 4.69 -3.14
C ILE A 86 5.16 4.01 -4.46
N ASP A 87 5.01 2.68 -4.58
CA ASP A 87 5.30 1.91 -5.79
C ASP A 87 4.45 2.39 -6.97
N PHE A 88 3.15 2.59 -6.74
CA PHE A 88 2.24 3.12 -7.74
C PHE A 88 2.63 4.53 -8.19
N HIS A 89 2.83 5.46 -7.25
CA HIS A 89 3.21 6.83 -7.58
C HIS A 89 4.58 6.88 -8.30
N GLY A 90 5.57 6.12 -7.84
CA GLY A 90 6.88 6.06 -8.48
C GLY A 90 6.79 5.62 -9.94
N LYS A 91 6.08 4.51 -10.20
CA LYS A 91 5.88 4.01 -11.58
C LYS A 91 5.06 4.96 -12.44
N LEU A 92 4.04 5.60 -11.87
CA LEU A 92 3.21 6.57 -12.57
C LEU A 92 4.04 7.78 -12.99
N ASN A 93 4.79 8.36 -12.04
CA ASN A 93 5.65 9.50 -12.31
C ASN A 93 6.73 9.14 -13.34
N ASP A 94 7.41 8.00 -13.20
CA ASP A 94 8.41 7.56 -14.19
C ASP A 94 7.83 7.46 -15.60
N TRP A 95 6.61 6.96 -15.72
CA TRP A 95 5.91 6.89 -17.00
C TRP A 95 5.54 8.27 -17.55
N ILE A 96 4.95 9.13 -16.71
CA ILE A 96 4.60 10.51 -17.09
C ILE A 96 5.85 11.29 -17.52
N GLN A 97 6.96 11.18 -16.80
CA GLN A 97 8.22 11.86 -17.17
C GLN A 97 8.74 11.37 -18.52
N ARG A 98 8.61 10.08 -18.84
CA ARG A 98 8.96 9.57 -20.17
C ARG A 98 8.05 10.14 -21.26
N LEU A 99 6.75 10.23 -21.01
CA LEU A 99 5.81 10.88 -21.93
C LEU A 99 6.16 12.36 -22.14
N PHE A 100 6.61 13.06 -21.09
CA PHE A 100 7.04 14.45 -21.16
C PHE A 100 8.41 14.64 -21.82
N ALA A 101 9.28 13.64 -21.74
CA ALA A 101 10.60 13.67 -22.39
C ALA A 101 10.52 13.54 -23.92
N ILE A 102 9.35 13.17 -24.46
CA ILE A 102 9.15 13.09 -25.91
C ILE A 102 9.10 14.49 -26.51
N ASP A 103 10.21 14.88 -27.14
CA ASP A 103 10.27 16.08 -27.94
C ASP A 103 9.72 15.81 -29.35
N ILE A 104 8.47 16.21 -29.57
CA ILE A 104 7.79 16.09 -30.87
C ILE A 104 8.49 16.87 -31.98
N HIS A 105 9.26 17.93 -31.67
CA HIS A 105 10.05 18.66 -32.67
C HIS A 105 11.32 17.90 -33.06
N GLN A 106 11.88 17.08 -32.17
CA GLN A 106 12.96 16.15 -32.53
C GLN A 106 12.40 14.96 -33.29
N ALA A 107 11.20 14.48 -32.93
CA ALA A 107 10.54 13.38 -33.61
C ALA A 107 10.28 13.65 -35.11
N LYS A 108 10.15 14.91 -35.53
CA LYS A 108 10.02 15.26 -36.96
C LYS A 108 11.26 14.97 -37.80
N LEU A 109 12.43 14.86 -37.16
CA LEU A 109 13.71 14.55 -37.80
C LEU A 109 14.00 13.04 -37.84
N MET A 110 13.19 12.26 -37.11
CA MET A 110 13.32 10.81 -37.05
C MET A 110 12.80 10.12 -38.32
N THR A 111 13.32 8.93 -38.55
CA THR A 111 12.79 7.95 -39.51
C THR A 111 11.50 7.31 -38.98
N SER A 112 10.68 6.74 -39.87
CA SER A 112 9.46 6.02 -39.47
C SER A 112 9.76 4.85 -38.53
N ILE A 113 10.91 4.19 -38.69
CA ILE A 113 11.35 3.10 -37.81
C ILE A 113 11.64 3.62 -36.40
N GLU A 114 12.34 4.75 -36.27
CA GLU A 114 12.62 5.38 -34.97
C GLU A 114 11.33 5.85 -34.29
N ILE A 115 10.39 6.45 -35.04
CA ILE A 115 9.07 6.82 -34.51
C ILE A 115 8.30 5.58 -34.05
N GLN A 116 8.36 4.47 -34.80
CA GLN A 116 7.73 3.22 -34.40
C GLN A 116 8.33 2.64 -33.12
N GLN A 117 9.67 2.70 -32.97
CA GLN A 117 10.35 2.26 -31.75
C GLN A 117 9.91 3.10 -30.54
N LEU A 118 9.91 4.43 -30.69
CA LEU A 118 9.44 5.34 -29.65
C LEU A 118 7.99 5.02 -29.22
N ARG A 119 7.09 4.73 -30.17
CA ARG A 119 5.72 4.30 -29.85
C ARG A 119 5.68 3.00 -29.04
N ARG A 120 6.49 2.00 -29.39
CA ARG A 120 6.56 0.75 -28.62
C ARG A 120 7.09 0.96 -27.20
N GLU A 121 8.04 1.86 -27.02
CA GLU A 121 8.56 2.21 -25.70
C GLU A 121 7.46 2.82 -24.81
N ILE A 122 6.63 3.70 -25.36
CA ILE A 122 5.49 4.33 -24.67
C ILE A 122 4.44 3.31 -24.24
N ASP A 123 4.18 2.29 -25.08
CA ASP A 123 3.22 1.21 -24.80
C ASP A 123 3.69 0.24 -23.70
N SER A 124 4.99 0.14 -23.48
CA SER A 124 5.60 -0.92 -22.65
C SER A 124 5.56 -0.68 -21.13
N PHE A 125 4.45 -0.16 -20.58
CA PHE A 125 4.29 0.07 -19.13
C PHE A 125 3.32 -0.91 -18.42
N PRO A 126 3.51 -2.24 -18.52
CA PRO A 126 2.64 -3.22 -17.87
C PRO A 126 2.73 -3.19 -16.34
N HIS A 127 3.75 -2.55 -15.77
CA HIS A 127 3.96 -2.54 -14.32
C HIS A 127 3.06 -1.56 -13.56
N LEU A 128 2.45 -0.59 -14.26
CA LEU A 128 1.60 0.42 -13.63
C LEU A 128 0.23 -0.15 -13.23
N SER A 129 -0.36 -1.02 -14.06
CA SER A 129 -1.62 -1.71 -13.75
C SER A 129 -1.47 -2.67 -12.55
N VAL A 130 -0.32 -3.34 -12.45
CA VAL A 130 0.04 -4.18 -11.30
C VAL A 130 0.15 -3.33 -10.03
N ALA A 131 0.82 -2.18 -10.11
CA ALA A 131 0.96 -1.29 -8.97
C ALA A 131 -0.39 -0.71 -8.50
N LEU A 132 -1.26 -0.30 -9.44
CA LEU A 132 -2.62 0.12 -9.09
C LEU A 132 -3.43 -1.04 -8.47
N SER A 133 -3.24 -2.26 -8.95
CA SER A 133 -3.92 -3.43 -8.38
C SER A 133 -3.49 -3.69 -6.93
N LYS A 134 -2.21 -3.47 -6.61
CA LYS A 134 -1.73 -3.51 -5.21
C LYS A 134 -2.40 -2.45 -4.35
N VAL A 135 -2.50 -1.21 -4.85
CA VAL A 135 -3.22 -0.13 -4.15
C VAL A 135 -4.67 -0.54 -3.87
N ARG A 136 -5.38 -1.06 -4.88
CA ARG A 136 -6.77 -1.51 -4.73
C ARG A 136 -6.95 -2.67 -3.74
N LEU A 137 -5.94 -3.52 -3.59
CA LEU A 137 -5.99 -4.68 -2.71
C LEU A 137 -5.68 -4.31 -1.26
N LEU A 138 -4.70 -3.42 -1.06
CA LEU A 138 -4.12 -3.14 0.26
C LEU A 138 -4.70 -1.88 0.90
N VAL A 139 -5.03 -0.85 0.11
CA VAL A 139 -5.53 0.42 0.64
C VAL A 139 -7.03 0.35 0.83
N LEU A 140 -7.47 0.48 2.08
CA LEU A 140 -8.88 0.42 2.47
C LEU A 140 -9.65 1.72 2.16
N ASP A 141 -8.94 2.85 2.11
CA ASP A 141 -9.55 4.15 1.83
C ASP A 141 -10.00 4.24 0.37
N THR A 142 -11.32 4.24 0.17
CA THR A 142 -11.94 4.28 -1.15
C THR A 142 -11.70 5.58 -1.90
N GLU A 143 -11.52 6.70 -1.18
CA GLU A 143 -11.22 7.98 -1.80
C GLU A 143 -9.82 7.93 -2.43
N ILE A 144 -8.82 7.46 -1.69
CA ILE A 144 -7.45 7.33 -2.21
C ILE A 144 -7.40 6.38 -3.41
N VAL A 145 -8.08 5.23 -3.32
CA VAL A 145 -8.15 4.28 -4.44
C VAL A 145 -8.80 4.92 -5.68
N GLN A 146 -9.84 5.73 -5.49
CA GLN A 146 -10.48 6.43 -6.60
C GLN A 146 -9.57 7.50 -7.20
N GLU A 147 -8.84 8.25 -6.37
CA GLU A 147 -7.88 9.24 -6.87
C GLU A 147 -6.72 8.61 -7.63
N SER A 148 -6.21 7.45 -7.18
CA SER A 148 -5.21 6.68 -7.94
C SER A 148 -5.73 6.26 -9.32
N ARG A 149 -7.03 5.99 -9.46
CA ARG A 149 -7.64 5.69 -10.77
C ARG A 149 -7.79 6.96 -11.62
N ASN A 150 -8.23 8.05 -11.02
CA ASN A 150 -8.45 9.32 -11.72
C ASN A 150 -7.14 9.81 -12.37
N ILE A 151 -6.05 9.83 -11.61
CA ILE A 151 -4.75 10.25 -12.13
C ILE A 151 -4.24 9.31 -13.23
N LEU A 152 -4.43 8.00 -13.07
CA LEU A 152 -4.06 7.03 -14.11
C LEU A 152 -4.85 7.29 -15.40
N GLN A 153 -6.16 7.53 -15.30
CA GLN A 153 -7.01 7.80 -16.46
C GLN A 153 -6.51 9.03 -17.21
N ILE A 154 -6.23 10.13 -16.50
CA ILE A 154 -5.73 11.36 -17.10
C ILE A 154 -4.37 11.14 -17.78
N ALA A 155 -3.48 10.36 -17.15
CA ALA A 155 -2.19 9.99 -17.76
C ALA A 155 -2.36 9.12 -19.01
N VAL A 156 -3.31 8.19 -19.02
CA VAL A 156 -3.67 7.36 -20.19
C VAL A 156 -4.24 8.22 -21.32
N ASP A 157 -5.13 9.16 -20.99
CA ASP A 157 -5.71 10.08 -21.97
C ASP A 157 -4.61 10.94 -22.61
N TYR A 158 -3.65 11.42 -21.80
CA TYR A 158 -2.48 12.14 -22.32
C TYR A 158 -1.62 11.26 -23.24
N LYS A 159 -1.30 10.02 -22.85
CA LYS A 159 -0.60 9.07 -23.73
C LYS A 159 -1.32 8.94 -25.07
N SER A 160 -2.63 8.76 -25.06
CA SER A 160 -3.42 8.57 -26.29
C SER A 160 -3.25 9.75 -27.25
N GLN A 161 -3.17 10.98 -26.74
CA GLN A 161 -2.90 12.16 -27.56
C GLN A 161 -1.48 12.17 -28.13
N VAL A 162 -0.47 11.86 -27.31
CA VAL A 162 0.92 11.73 -27.77
C VAL A 162 1.02 10.71 -28.90
N GLU A 163 0.37 9.55 -28.74
CA GLU A 163 0.34 8.49 -29.76
C GLU A 163 -0.33 8.91 -31.05
N LYS A 164 -1.43 9.66 -30.96
CA LYS A 164 -2.13 10.19 -32.14
C LYS A 164 -1.20 11.11 -32.96
N VAL A 165 -0.42 11.96 -32.29
CA VAL A 165 0.55 12.85 -32.94
C VAL A 165 1.70 12.05 -33.55
N LEU A 166 2.28 11.11 -32.80
CA LEU A 166 3.35 10.25 -33.30
C LEU A 166 2.92 9.42 -34.50
N MET A 167 1.68 8.92 -34.52
CA MET A 167 1.12 8.19 -35.65
C MET A 167 0.95 9.10 -36.88
N GLY A 168 0.46 10.33 -36.68
CA GLY A 168 0.36 11.33 -37.75
C GLY A 168 1.72 11.70 -38.34
N LEU A 169 2.74 11.85 -37.48
CA LEU A 169 4.13 12.09 -37.89
C LEU A 169 4.71 10.91 -38.66
N GLN A 170 4.51 9.69 -38.17
CA GLN A 170 4.98 8.48 -38.84
C GLN A 170 4.45 8.41 -40.27
N PHE A 171 3.14 8.59 -40.43
CA PHE A 171 2.49 8.60 -41.75
C PHE A 171 3.06 9.69 -42.66
N ALA A 172 3.24 10.91 -42.14
CA ALA A 172 3.76 12.03 -42.92
C ALA A 172 5.23 11.83 -43.34
N VAL A 173 6.05 11.22 -42.48
CA VAL A 173 7.45 10.87 -42.78
C VAL A 173 7.52 9.77 -43.83
N ASP A 174 6.67 8.74 -43.74
CA ASP A 174 6.60 7.66 -44.73
C ASP A 174 6.18 8.16 -46.11
N GLU A 175 5.17 9.04 -46.16
CA GLU A 175 4.72 9.68 -47.40
C GLU A 175 5.83 10.54 -48.02
N LYS A 176 6.53 11.35 -47.23
CA LYS A 176 7.71 12.12 -47.67
C LYS A 176 8.80 11.20 -48.24
N ASN A 177 9.10 10.10 -47.57
CA ASN A 177 10.11 9.15 -48.05
C ASN A 177 9.69 8.49 -49.35
N ASN A 178 8.41 8.17 -49.53
CA ASN A 178 7.89 7.62 -50.79
C ASN A 178 8.04 8.62 -51.94
N LEU A 179 7.69 9.90 -51.72
CA LEU A 179 7.91 10.97 -52.71
C LEU A 179 9.39 11.10 -53.10
N TYR A 180 10.30 11.04 -52.13
CA TYR A 180 11.74 11.04 -52.39
C TYR A 180 12.17 9.84 -53.25
N GLN A 181 11.71 8.63 -52.92
CA GLN A 181 12.02 7.43 -53.71
C GLN A 181 11.44 7.49 -55.13
N GLN A 182 10.27 8.12 -55.32
CA GLN A 182 9.71 8.37 -56.66
C GLN A 182 10.59 9.33 -57.45
N SER A 183 11.06 10.42 -56.82
CA SER A 183 11.96 11.37 -57.49
C SER A 183 13.28 10.76 -57.93
N LEU A 184 13.84 9.81 -57.16
CA LEU A 184 15.08 9.10 -57.50
C LEU A 184 14.92 8.12 -58.66
N ARG A 185 13.71 7.58 -58.88
CA ARG A 185 13.43 6.66 -60.00
C ARG A 185 13.24 7.39 -61.32
N TYR A 186 13.10 8.71 -61.27
CA TYR A 186 12.93 9.53 -62.45
C TYR A 186 14.30 9.76 -63.11
N GLU A 187 14.67 8.89 -64.05
CA GLU A 187 15.82 9.14 -64.93
C GLU A 187 15.45 10.22 -65.96
N PRO A 188 16.12 11.38 -65.98
CA PRO A 188 15.85 12.39 -66.99
C PRO A 188 16.26 11.83 -68.36
N LYS A 189 15.27 11.55 -69.22
CA LYS A 189 15.50 11.03 -70.58
C LYS A 189 16.19 12.05 -71.49
N ASP A 190 16.10 13.34 -71.16
CA ASP A 190 16.82 14.43 -71.82
C ASP A 190 17.20 15.48 -70.76
N PHE A 191 18.49 15.85 -70.70
CA PHE A 191 18.97 17.00 -69.92
C PHE A 191 18.61 18.32 -70.63
N SER A 192 17.37 18.47 -71.10
CA SER A 192 16.88 19.76 -71.57
C SER A 192 16.79 20.71 -70.37
N THR A 193 17.10 21.98 -70.60
CA THR A 193 17.31 23.01 -69.58
C THR A 193 16.03 23.37 -68.78
N ASP A 194 14.88 22.83 -69.19
CA ASP A 194 13.58 23.04 -68.54
C ASP A 194 13.31 21.94 -67.50
N LEU A 195 13.02 22.35 -66.26
CA LEU A 195 12.55 21.44 -65.20
C LEU A 195 11.33 20.66 -65.69
N HIS A 196 11.42 19.33 -65.68
CA HIS A 196 10.29 18.49 -66.06
C HIS A 196 9.10 18.77 -65.12
N PRO A 197 7.86 18.98 -65.63
CA PRO A 197 6.68 19.33 -64.82
C PRO A 197 6.41 18.39 -63.64
N GLU A 198 6.87 17.14 -63.75
CA GLU A 198 6.76 16.13 -62.70
C GLU A 198 7.69 16.38 -61.49
N PHE A 199 8.89 16.92 -61.71
CA PHE A 199 9.77 17.34 -60.60
C PHE A 199 9.18 18.53 -59.85
N GLU A 200 8.55 19.46 -60.55
CA GLU A 200 7.84 20.60 -59.93
C GLU A 200 6.65 20.11 -59.09
N ARG A 201 5.87 19.15 -59.59
CA ARG A 201 4.78 18.51 -58.83
C ARG A 201 5.28 17.84 -57.56
N LEU A 202 6.33 17.01 -57.66
CA LEU A 202 6.91 16.30 -56.52
C LEU A 202 7.50 17.26 -55.47
N GLY A 203 8.09 18.37 -55.91
CA GLY A 203 8.55 19.44 -55.02
C GLY A 203 7.40 20.08 -54.23
N LEU A 204 6.31 20.45 -54.92
CA LEU A 204 5.12 21.01 -54.28
C LEU A 204 4.46 20.05 -53.29
N GLU A 205 4.40 18.76 -53.62
CA GLU A 205 3.88 17.72 -52.71
C GLU A 205 4.77 17.55 -51.47
N THR A 206 6.09 17.58 -51.65
CA THR A 206 7.06 17.52 -50.54
C THR A 206 6.90 18.73 -49.60
N ASP A 207 6.74 19.94 -50.15
CA ASP A 207 6.50 21.15 -49.36
C ASP A 207 5.18 21.10 -48.58
N ARG A 208 4.12 20.55 -49.18
CA ARG A 208 2.85 20.31 -48.48
C ARG A 208 3.05 19.37 -47.30
N MET A 209 3.85 18.32 -47.46
CA MET A 209 4.15 17.37 -46.38
C MET A 209 4.96 18.01 -45.25
N ILE A 210 5.96 18.82 -45.58
CA ILE A 210 6.73 19.57 -44.56
C ILE A 210 5.81 20.50 -43.76
N LYS A 211 4.91 21.23 -44.43
CA LYS A 211 3.92 22.09 -43.77
C LYS A 211 2.99 21.30 -42.85
N LYS A 212 2.52 20.13 -43.29
CA LYS A 212 1.68 19.23 -42.48
C LYS A 212 2.40 18.72 -41.23
N ILE A 213 3.68 18.33 -41.37
CA ILE A 213 4.53 17.93 -40.25
C ILE A 213 4.68 19.06 -39.23
N ASN A 214 5.04 20.26 -39.69
CA ASN A 214 5.18 21.41 -38.80
C ASN A 214 3.86 21.76 -38.09
N ALA A 215 2.73 21.75 -38.82
CA ALA A 215 1.42 21.99 -38.24
C ALA A 215 1.06 20.98 -37.14
N LEU A 216 1.38 19.70 -37.31
CA LEU A 216 1.17 18.67 -36.27
C LEU A 216 2.02 18.94 -35.01
N CYS A 217 3.29 19.34 -35.19
CA CYS A 217 4.16 19.70 -34.07
C CYS A 217 3.66 20.95 -33.34
N ASP A 218 3.28 21.98 -34.08
CA ASP A 218 2.80 23.25 -33.54
C ASP A 218 1.47 23.07 -32.79
N ASP A 219 0.54 22.29 -33.35
CA ASP A 219 -0.73 21.96 -32.71
C ASP A 219 -0.52 21.19 -31.40
N TYR A 220 0.38 20.20 -31.41
CA TYR A 220 0.78 19.50 -30.19
C TYR A 220 1.42 20.46 -29.17
N TRP A 221 2.24 21.41 -29.59
CA TRP A 221 2.88 22.31 -28.63
C TRP A 221 1.89 23.31 -28.01
N GLN A 222 0.97 23.83 -28.82
CA GLN A 222 -0.05 24.78 -28.39
C GLN A 222 -1.13 24.12 -27.53
N GLN A 223 -1.66 22.97 -27.96
CA GLN A 223 -2.72 22.26 -27.27
C GLN A 223 -2.18 21.28 -26.23
N GLY A 224 -1.16 20.49 -26.57
CA GLY A 224 -0.54 19.46 -25.72
C GLY A 224 -0.10 19.98 -24.36
N ARG A 225 0.58 21.13 -24.34
CA ARG A 225 1.15 21.69 -23.11
C ARG A 225 0.09 22.27 -22.17
N ILE A 226 -0.94 22.93 -22.69
CA ILE A 226 -1.94 23.60 -21.84
C ILE A 226 -3.07 22.65 -21.48
N VAL A 227 -3.54 21.85 -22.45
CA VAL A 227 -4.72 21.01 -22.30
C VAL A 227 -4.41 19.69 -21.60
N PHE A 228 -3.17 19.20 -21.66
CA PHE A 228 -2.85 17.87 -21.15
C PHE A 228 -1.70 17.84 -20.14
N PHE A 229 -0.59 18.54 -20.40
CA PHE A 229 0.53 18.58 -19.45
C PHE A 229 0.15 19.23 -18.11
N LEU A 230 -0.48 20.41 -18.13
CA LEU A 230 -0.85 21.10 -16.90
C LEU A 230 -1.87 20.30 -16.07
N PRO A 231 -2.97 19.77 -16.64
CA PRO A 231 -3.92 18.97 -15.86
C PRO A 231 -3.32 17.70 -15.26
N VAL A 232 -2.44 16.98 -15.98
CA VAL A 232 -1.74 15.80 -15.43
C VAL A 232 -0.92 16.21 -14.22
N ARG A 233 -0.15 17.30 -14.33
CA ARG A 233 0.72 17.77 -13.25
C ARG A 233 -0.05 18.32 -12.05
N ASP A 234 -1.13 19.05 -12.28
CA ASP A 234 -1.97 19.58 -11.22
C ASP A 234 -2.67 18.46 -10.46
N MET A 235 -3.17 17.45 -11.18
CA MET A 235 -3.75 16.25 -10.57
C MET A 235 -2.73 15.41 -9.82
N ASP A 236 -1.49 15.32 -10.32
CA ASP A 236 -0.38 14.67 -9.60
C ASP A 236 -0.09 15.35 -8.27
N ASN A 237 0.01 16.68 -8.25
CA ASN A 237 0.20 17.43 -7.01
C ASN A 237 -0.97 17.20 -6.03
N GLN A 238 -2.21 17.24 -6.50
CA GLN A 238 -3.39 16.99 -5.69
C GLN A 238 -3.41 15.57 -5.12
N TYR A 239 -3.07 14.57 -5.94
CA TYR A 239 -2.96 13.18 -5.54
C TYR A 239 -1.89 13.01 -4.46
N VAL A 240 -0.69 13.55 -4.68
CA VAL A 240 0.41 13.51 -3.72
C VAL A 240 0.02 14.13 -2.39
N ASP A 241 -0.66 15.27 -2.40
CA ASP A 241 -1.10 15.93 -1.16
C ASP A 241 -2.15 15.10 -0.40
N LYS A 242 -3.09 14.47 -1.11
CA LYS A 242 -4.06 13.55 -0.50
C LYS A 242 -3.37 12.32 0.08
N VAL A 243 -2.44 11.71 -0.65
CA VAL A 243 -1.65 10.56 -0.17
C VAL A 243 -0.81 10.94 1.05
N LYS A 244 -0.14 12.09 1.05
CA LYS A 244 0.62 12.57 2.21
C LYS A 244 -0.28 12.73 3.44
N LYS A 245 -1.45 13.35 3.29
CA LYS A 245 -2.44 13.51 4.37
C LYS A 245 -2.93 12.16 4.88
N TYR A 246 -3.20 11.21 3.99
CA TYR A 246 -3.59 9.85 4.34
C TYR A 246 -2.50 9.16 5.16
N LEU A 247 -1.26 9.18 4.66
CA LEU A 247 -0.12 8.55 5.33
C LEU A 247 0.25 9.20 6.67
N SER A 248 -0.03 10.49 6.86
CA SER A 248 0.25 11.23 8.10
C SER A 248 -0.82 11.10 9.19
N ARG A 249 -2.05 10.70 8.82
CA ARG A 249 -3.20 10.66 9.75
C ARG A 249 -3.20 9.47 10.69
N ALA A 250 -2.35 8.50 10.42
CA ALA A 250 -2.31 7.25 11.14
C ALA A 250 -1.00 7.18 11.95
#